data_AF-A0A953CVW2-F1
#
_entry.id   AF-A0A953CVW2-F1
#
_cell.length_a   1.000
_cell.length_b   1.000
_cell.length_c   1.000
_cell.angle_alpha   90.00
_cell.angle_beta   90.00
_cell.angle_gamma   90.00
#
_symmetry.space_group_name_H-M   'P 1'
#
loop_
_entity.id
_entity.type
_entity.pdbx_description
1 polymer ?
#
loop_
_entity_poly.entity_id
_entity_poly.type
_entity_poly.pdbx_seq_one_letter_code
_entity_poly.pdbx_strand_id
1 'polypeptide(L)'
;MKYLACLGIPLLLQAVLTLIFSQAASGGSFVGLGALLMALFGMPLTLVISFALIRSRPEQTLVAHFNRSFMLGLILPGLQFSLLIAASIGRW
;
A
#
# COMPACT_ATOMS: atom_id res chain seq x y z
N MET A 1 17.04 0.26 -14.47
CA MET A 1 15.74 0.99 -14.36
C MET A 1 14.55 0.12 -13.95
N LYS A 2 14.60 -1.22 -14.05
CA LYS A 2 13.51 -2.12 -13.63
C LYS A 2 13.00 -1.90 -12.19
N TYR A 3 13.93 -1.66 -11.26
CA TYR A 3 13.62 -1.46 -9.84
C TYR A 3 12.81 -0.19 -9.57
N LEU A 4 13.15 0.94 -10.20
CA LEU A 4 12.43 2.20 -10.03
C LEU A 4 10.97 2.11 -10.52
N ALA A 5 10.73 1.46 -11.65
CA ALA A 5 9.37 1.30 -12.18
C ALA A 5 8.56 0.27 -11.37
N CYS A 6 9.16 -0.87 -10.99
CA CYS A 6 8.45 -1.91 -10.23
C CYS A 6 8.24 -1.57 -8.75
N LEU A 7 9.10 -0.75 -8.14
CA LEU A 7 8.97 -0.34 -6.74
C LEU A 7 8.33 1.03 -6.63
N GLY A 8 8.76 2.00 -7.43
CA GLY A 8 8.33 3.40 -7.29
C GLY A 8 6.85 3.61 -7.62
N ILE A 9 6.34 2.95 -8.66
CA ILE A 9 4.92 3.08 -9.07
C ILE A 9 3.96 2.58 -7.99
N PRO A 10 4.08 1.34 -7.47
CA PRO A 10 3.18 0.87 -6.42
C PRO A 10 3.33 1.66 -5.11
N LEU A 11 4.52 2.17 -4.80
CA LEU A 11 4.75 2.97 -3.59
C LEU A 11 4.12 4.36 -3.69
N LEU A 12 4.24 5.02 -4.86
CA LEU A 12 3.55 6.27 -5.15
C LEU A 12 2.03 6.09 -5.09
N LEU A 13 1.51 5.00 -5.65
CA LEU A 13 0.09 4.68 -5.58
C LEU A 13 -0.37 4.45 -4.14
N GLN A 14 0.40 3.72 -3.32
CA GLN A 14 0.12 3.54 -1.90
C GLN A 14 0.10 4.87 -1.12
N ALA A 15 1.05 5.76 -1.39
CA ALA A 15 1.12 7.05 -0.73
C ALA A 15 -0.10 7.92 -1.08
N VAL A 16 -0.47 7.98 -2.37
CA VAL A 16 -1.65 8.72 -2.83
C VAL A 16 -2.93 8.16 -2.22
N LEU A 17 -3.12 6.84 -2.24
CA LEU A 17 -4.31 6.20 -1.67
C LEU A 17 -4.39 6.41 -0.15
N THR A 18 -3.27 6.29 0.57
CA THR A 18 -3.21 6.58 2.01
C THR A 18 -3.68 8.01 2.31
N LEU A 19 -3.20 9.00 1.55
CA LEU A 19 -3.59 10.40 1.73
C LEU A 19 -5.09 10.59 1.46
N ILE A 20 -5.61 9.99 0.39
CA ILE A 20 -7.05 10.03 0.07
C ILE A 20 -7.88 9.45 1.23
N PHE A 21 -7.51 8.27 1.73
CA PHE A 21 -8.22 7.62 2.83
C PHE A 21 -8.11 8.40 4.15
N SER A 22 -6.95 8.98 4.45
CA SER A 22 -6.76 9.82 5.63
C SER A 22 -7.64 11.06 5.60
N GLN A 23 -7.77 11.70 4.43
CA GLN A 23 -8.63 12.88 4.25
C GLN A 23 -10.13 12.49 4.26
N ALA A 24 -10.50 11.36 3.67
CA ALA A 24 -11.85 10.83 3.70
C ALA A 24 -12.29 10.43 5.13
N ALA A 25 -11.34 10.06 6.00
CA ALA A 25 -11.57 9.74 7.39
C ALA A 25 -11.70 10.98 8.31
N SER A 26 -11.69 12.22 7.78
CA SER A 26 -11.64 13.50 8.54
C SER A 26 -12.70 13.70 9.64
N GLY A 27 -13.77 12.91 9.70
CA GLY A 27 -14.70 12.89 10.84
C GLY A 27 -14.36 11.90 11.97
N GLY A 28 -13.30 11.11 11.86
CA GLY A 28 -12.91 10.04 12.79
C GLY A 28 -11.39 10.00 12.96
N SER A 29 -10.88 10.86 13.85
CA SER A 29 -9.44 11.09 14.12
C SER A 29 -8.62 9.80 14.23
N PHE A 30 -9.17 8.74 14.84
CA PHE A 30 -8.48 7.47 15.05
C PHE A 30 -8.25 6.66 13.77
N VAL A 31 -9.15 6.76 12.79
CA VAL A 31 -9.14 5.95 11.57
C VAL A 31 -8.15 6.52 10.56
N GLY A 32 -8.09 7.85 10.45
CA GLY A 32 -7.05 8.53 9.66
C GLY A 32 -5.65 8.28 10.23
N LEU A 33 -5.49 8.33 11.56
CA LEU A 33 -4.24 7.97 12.24
C LEU A 33 -3.85 6.51 12.03
N GLY A 34 -4.81 5.59 12.13
CA GLY A 34 -4.59 4.17 11.85
C GLY A 34 -4.15 3.91 10.41
N ALA A 35 -4.77 4.59 9.45
CA ALA A 35 -4.38 4.50 8.04
C ALA A 35 -2.95 5.01 7.79
N LEU A 36 -2.56 6.12 8.44
CA LEU A 36 -1.21 6.68 8.39
C LEU A 36 -0.17 5.76 9.04
N LEU A 37 -0.46 5.17 10.20
CA LEU A 37 0.43 4.20 10.87
C LEU A 37 0.60 2.93 10.04
N MET A 38 -0.48 2.41 9.48
CA MET A 38 -0.43 1.26 8.56
C MET A 38 0.41 1.57 7.32
N ALA A 39 0.32 2.80 6.81
CA ALA A 39 1.15 3.25 5.70
C ALA A 39 2.62 3.36 6.07
N LEU A 40 2.93 3.87 7.27
CA LEU A 40 4.28 4.06 7.77
C LEU A 40 5.05 2.74 7.89
N PHE A 41 4.40 1.67 8.34
CA PHE A 41 5.01 0.33 8.43
C PHE A 41 4.82 -0.50 7.16
N GLY A 42 3.70 -0.31 6.47
CA GLY A 42 3.34 -1.08 5.30
C GLY A 42 4.15 -0.73 4.06
N MET A 43 4.45 0.55 3.83
CA MET A 43 5.30 0.98 2.70
C MET A 43 6.74 0.42 2.76
N PRO A 44 7.48 0.49 3.88
CA PRO A 44 8.80 -0.13 3.94
C PRO A 44 8.71 -1.66 3.84
N LEU A 45 7.66 -2.28 4.38
CA LEU A 45 7.46 -3.72 4.27
C LEU A 45 7.22 -4.15 2.81
N THR A 46 6.34 -3.46 2.07
CA THR A 46 6.11 -3.75 0.65
C THR A 46 7.36 -3.50 -0.19
N LEU A 47 8.16 -2.48 0.14
CA LEU A 47 9.44 -2.22 -0.51
C LEU A 47 10.45 -3.36 -0.25
N VAL A 48 10.60 -3.81 1.00
CA VAL A 48 11.51 -4.90 1.35
C VAL A 48 11.10 -6.21 0.68
N ILE A 49 9.80 -6.56 0.73
CA ILE A 49 9.29 -7.79 0.12
C ILE A 49 9.49 -7.75 -1.40
N SER A 50 9.11 -6.64 -2.05
CA SER A 50 9.24 -6.49 -3.51
C SER A 50 10.71 -6.50 -3.94
N PHE A 51 11.60 -5.88 -3.16
CA PHE A 51 13.04 -5.91 -3.40
C PHE A 51 13.61 -7.34 -3.26
N ALA A 52 13.25 -8.05 -2.19
CA ALA A 52 13.64 -9.44 -1.97
C ALA A 52 13.12 -10.35 -3.09
N LEU A 53 11.90 -10.12 -3.59
CA LEU A 53 11.30 -10.88 -4.69
C LEU A 53 12.05 -10.70 -6.02
N ILE A 54 12.41 -9.47 -6.36
CA ILE A 54 13.19 -9.18 -7.57
C ILE A 54 14.59 -9.79 -7.44
N ARG A 55 15.21 -9.70 -6.26
CA ARG A 55 16.55 -10.26 -6.01
C ARG A 55 16.58 -11.78 -6.02
N SER A 56 15.51 -12.43 -5.57
CA SER A 56 15.44 -13.90 -5.47
C SER A 56 15.08 -14.59 -6.79
N ARG A 57 14.52 -13.86 -7.77
CA ARG A 57 14.09 -14.40 -9.06
C ARG A 57 14.48 -13.49 -10.24
N PRO A 58 15.79 -13.39 -10.55
CA PRO A 58 16.28 -12.52 -11.63
C PRO A 58 15.80 -12.94 -13.04
N GLU A 59 15.45 -14.22 -13.24
CA GLU A 59 14.99 -14.74 -14.54
C GLU A 59 13.54 -14.38 -14.90
N GLN A 60 12.72 -13.93 -13.95
CA GLN A 60 11.33 -13.59 -14.24
C GLN A 60 11.20 -12.26 -15.00
N THR A 61 10.25 -12.22 -15.93
CA THR A 61 9.93 -11.04 -16.75
C THR A 61 9.53 -9.85 -15.88
N LEU A 62 9.85 -8.65 -16.36
CA LEU A 62 9.52 -7.37 -15.71
C LEU A 62 8.06 -7.28 -15.27
N VAL A 63 7.15 -7.75 -16.14
CA VAL A 63 5.71 -7.70 -15.93
C VAL A 63 5.27 -8.60 -14.77
N ALA A 64 5.91 -9.76 -14.58
CA ALA A 64 5.60 -10.67 -13.47
C ALA A 64 5.98 -10.06 -12.11
N HIS A 65 7.14 -9.39 -12.04
CA HIS A 65 7.58 -8.65 -10.86
C HIS A 65 6.71 -7.43 -10.59
N PHE A 66 6.30 -6.72 -11.64
CA PHE A 66 5.39 -5.58 -11.54
C PHE A 66 4.03 -6.01 -10.99
N ASN A 67 3.41 -7.05 -11.57
CA ASN A 67 2.09 -7.50 -11.16
C ASN A 67 2.07 -8.01 -9.71
N ARG A 68 3.12 -8.73 -9.28
CA ARG A 68 3.26 -9.16 -7.87
C ARG A 68 3.45 -7.98 -6.91
N SER A 69 4.34 -7.05 -7.26
CA SER A 69 4.58 -5.86 -6.44
C SER A 69 3.34 -4.97 -6.38
N PHE A 70 2.55 -4.91 -7.46
CA PHE A 70 1.27 -4.22 -7.53
C PHE A 70 0.20 -4.89 -6.66
N MET A 71 0.06 -6.22 -6.72
CA MET A 71 -0.86 -6.94 -5.85
C MET A 71 -0.50 -6.79 -4.37
N LEU A 72 0.78 -6.89 -4.01
CA LEU A 72 1.26 -6.61 -2.65
C LEU A 72 1.00 -5.15 -2.25
N GLY A 73 1.22 -4.23 -3.19
CA GLY A 73 0.92 -2.81 -3.06
C GLY A 73 -0.55 -2.54 -2.76
N LEU A 74 -1.46 -3.36 -3.28
CA LEU A 74 -2.91 -3.24 -3.10
C LEU A 74 -3.43 -3.73 -1.74
N ILE A 75 -2.68 -4.58 -1.03
CA ILE A 75 -3.10 -5.13 0.27
C ILE A 75 -3.27 -4.01 1.29
N LEU A 76 -2.34 -3.05 1.31
CA LEU A 76 -2.34 -1.92 2.22
C LEU A 76 -3.55 -0.98 2.03
N PRO A 77 -3.83 -0.46 0.83
CA PRO A 77 -5.02 0.33 0.58
C PRO A 77 -6.30 -0.50 0.74
N GLY A 78 -6.28 -1.80 0.47
CA GLY A 78 -7.39 -2.70 0.78
C GLY A 78 -7.71 -2.73 2.29
N LEU A 79 -6.68 -2.86 3.13
CA LEU A 79 -6.82 -2.80 4.59
C LEU A 79 -7.30 -1.42 5.07
N GLN A 80 -6.77 -0.33 4.50
CA GLN A 80 -7.21 1.04 4.81
C GLN A 80 -8.69 1.25 4.42
N PHE A 81 -9.12 0.69 3.29
CA PHE A 81 -10.50 0.73 2.85
C PHE A 81 -11.43 -0.06 3.79
N SER A 82 -11.03 -1.26 4.21
CA SER A 82 -11.77 -2.04 5.21
C SER A 82 -11.91 -1.30 6.55
N LEU A 83 -10.84 -0.62 6.99
CA LEU A 83 -10.87 0.25 8.17
C LEU A 83 -11.86 1.40 8.03
N LEU A 84 -11.91 2.03 6.86
CA LEU A 84 -12.83 3.13 6.57
C LEU A 84 -14.29 2.64 6.57
N ILE A 85 -14.57 1.46 6.02
CA ILE A 85 -15.90 0.83 6.07
C ILE A 85 -16.28 0.46 7.52
N ALA A 86 -15.38 -0.16 8.28
CA ALA A 86 -15.65 -0.49 9.68
C ALA A 86 -15.95 0.77 10.49
N ALA A 87 -15.22 1.85 10.22
CA ALA A 87 -15.44 3.16 10.85
C ALA A 87 -16.73 3.85 10.42
N SER A 88 -17.21 3.66 9.19
CA SER A 88 -18.47 4.24 8.75
C SER A 88 -19.67 3.49 9.33
N ILE A 89 -19.54 2.17 9.53
CA ILE A 89 -20.58 1.32 10.14
C ILE A 89 -20.63 1.51 11.66
N GLY A 90 -19.48 1.71 12.33
CA GLY A 90 -19.37 1.83 13.78
C GLY A 90 -19.71 3.20 14.37
N ARG A 91 -20.04 4.20 13.55
CA ARG A 91 -20.60 5.49 14.02
C ARG A 91 -22.10 5.33 14.29
N TRP A 92 -22.44 4.69 15.40
CA TRP A 92 -23.76 4.76 16.05
C TRP A 92 -23.63 5.54 17.36
#